data_AF-A0A0N9WXN7-F1
#
_entry.id   AF-A0A0N9WXN7-F1
#
_cell.length_a   1.000
_cell.length_b   1.000
_cell.length_c   1.000
_cell.angle_alpha   90.00
_cell.angle_beta   90.00
_cell.angle_gamma   90.00
#
_symmetry.space_group_name_H-M   'P 1'
#
loop_
_entity.id
_entity.type
_entity.pdbx_description
1 polymer ?
#
loop_
_entity_poly.entity_id
_entity_poly.type
_entity_poly.pdbx_seq_one_letter_code
_entity_poly.pdbx_strand_id
1 'polypeptide(L)'
;MPQPWPAADIAQMILDGFDDYREHFRQITDGARARFEKAQWQETQIASAARINLYEEKVGETVGCLHQSFADDVLMDVTCWPLVKSAYINLIDLRFDDELSETWYNSIFCGLFSHDLISDGCMFIHTTRPSLHRARAAQTRIYKPHGQLSGMLASIFADYRFSEDYADLDRDLRRLEAQLRENLPDWVCKDPDLSVELFSSVLYRNKGAYLVGRIYTADEQWPLVIPFLHREGRGIQIDALITDEAEVSIIFSFTRSYFMVDVPVPAEFIGFLKRILPGKHIAELYTSIGFYKHGKSEFYRALINHLANTDDQFIMAPGVRGMVMSVFTLPGFNTVFKIIKDRFSPSKNVDRATVIEKYRLVKSVDRVGRMADTQEFADFRFPLSKFDPACLAELLEVAASTVQVEGDTVLIRHCWTERRMTPLNLYLENANDAQVREALEDYGLAIKQLAAANIFPGDMLLKNFGVTRHGRVVFYDYDEICFLTEANFRHIPQPRTPEDEMASEPWYSIGPLDVFPEEFPPFLFADSAQRRLFDQLHGELYNADYWKGLQAAIRAGKVIDVFPYRRKGLDNE
;
A
#
# COMPACT_ATOMS: atom_id res chain seq x y z
N MET A 1 10.86 32.55 42.05
CA MET A 1 11.41 32.28 40.71
C MET A 1 10.26 31.69 39.90
N PRO A 2 9.93 32.20 38.71
CA PRO A 2 8.95 31.52 37.87
C PRO A 2 9.47 30.10 37.61
N GLN A 3 8.63 29.09 37.82
CA GLN A 3 9.00 27.72 37.48
C GLN A 3 9.36 27.69 35.99
N PRO A 4 10.47 27.03 35.60
CA PRO A 4 10.79 26.88 34.19
C PRO A 4 9.65 26.13 33.50
N TRP A 5 9.25 26.59 32.33
CA TRP A 5 8.24 25.94 31.50
C TRP A 5 8.60 24.45 31.30
N PRO A 6 7.65 23.50 31.41
CA PRO A 6 7.93 22.07 31.46
C PRO A 6 8.26 21.45 30.08
N ALA A 7 9.08 22.13 29.26
CA ALA A 7 9.40 21.69 27.91
C ALA A 7 10.09 20.32 27.86
N ALA A 8 11.00 20.06 28.82
CA ALA A 8 11.70 18.78 28.90
C ALA A 8 10.77 17.64 29.30
N ASP A 9 9.85 17.88 30.24
CA ASP A 9 8.89 16.88 30.71
C ASP A 9 7.88 16.52 29.61
N ILE A 10 7.39 17.53 28.88
CA ILE A 10 6.53 17.30 27.70
C ILE A 10 7.27 16.49 26.64
N ALA A 11 8.51 16.88 26.31
CA ALA A 11 9.32 16.17 25.31
C ALA A 11 9.59 14.71 25.72
N GLN A 12 9.88 14.47 27.00
CA GLN A 12 10.07 13.12 27.53
C GLN A 12 8.78 12.30 27.42
N MET A 13 7.63 12.85 27.80
CA MET A 13 6.35 12.14 27.71
C MET A 13 5.96 11.81 26.26
N ILE A 14 6.25 12.69 25.31
CA ILE A 14 6.08 12.40 23.87
C ILE A 14 6.97 11.21 23.47
N LEU A 15 8.22 11.18 23.93
CA LEU A 15 9.17 10.12 23.61
C LEU A 15 8.79 8.79 24.27
N ASP A 16 8.32 8.81 25.51
CA ASP A 16 7.85 7.62 26.22
C ASP A 16 6.66 6.97 25.49
N GLY A 17 5.74 7.80 24.97
CA GLY A 17 4.65 7.33 24.11
C GLY A 17 5.14 6.71 22.80
N PHE A 18 6.21 7.25 22.21
CA PHE A 18 6.85 6.65 21.03
C PHE A 18 7.47 5.29 21.35
N ASP A 19 8.18 5.18 22.46
CA ASP A 19 8.80 3.93 22.90
C ASP A 19 7.77 2.84 23.18
N ASP A 20 6.65 3.21 23.83
CA ASP A 20 5.53 2.30 24.04
C ASP A 20 4.92 1.83 22.71
N TYR A 21 4.67 2.75 21.77
CA TYR A 21 4.23 2.39 20.41
C TYR A 21 5.21 1.45 19.71
N ARG A 22 6.51 1.75 19.75
CA ARG A 22 7.55 0.97 19.06
C ARG A 22 7.67 -0.44 19.63
N GLU A 23 7.56 -0.59 20.95
CA GLU A 23 7.55 -1.88 21.62
C GLU A 23 6.37 -2.75 21.16
N HIS A 24 5.15 -2.21 21.21
CA HIS A 24 3.96 -2.94 20.75
C HIS A 24 4.03 -3.28 19.25
N PHE A 25 4.51 -2.35 18.43
CA PHE A 25 4.71 -2.57 17.00
C PHE A 25 5.69 -3.72 16.74
N ARG A 26 6.78 -3.79 17.52
CA ARG A 26 7.77 -4.88 17.44
C ARG A 26 7.17 -6.21 17.90
N GLN A 27 6.45 -6.24 19.02
CA GLN A 27 5.81 -7.46 19.53
C GLN A 27 4.84 -8.10 18.52
N ILE A 28 4.02 -7.28 17.85
CA ILE A 28 3.14 -7.79 16.78
C ILE A 28 3.97 -8.35 15.62
N THR A 29 5.05 -7.67 15.26
CA THR A 29 5.95 -8.04 14.15
C THR A 29 6.72 -9.33 14.44
N ASP A 30 7.25 -9.51 15.65
CA ASP A 30 8.01 -10.69 16.07
C ASP A 30 7.16 -11.97 16.03
N GLY A 31 5.86 -11.84 16.30
CA GLY A 31 4.91 -12.94 16.16
C GLY A 31 4.65 -13.42 14.73
N ALA A 32 5.12 -12.69 13.70
CA ALA A 32 4.85 -13.04 12.30
C ALA A 32 5.46 -14.38 11.89
N ARG A 33 6.68 -14.67 12.36
CA ARG A 33 7.35 -15.96 12.11
C ARG A 33 6.52 -17.13 12.64
N ALA A 34 6.08 -17.05 13.90
CA ALA A 34 5.31 -18.12 14.51
C ALA A 34 3.96 -18.34 13.81
N ARG A 35 3.28 -17.26 13.37
CA ARG A 35 2.03 -17.38 12.61
C ARG A 35 2.25 -18.03 11.24
N PHE A 36 3.34 -17.67 10.55
CA PHE A 36 3.72 -18.29 9.28
C PHE A 36 4.07 -19.78 9.45
N GLU A 37 4.88 -20.11 10.45
CA GLU A 37 5.27 -21.49 10.78
C GLU A 37 4.03 -22.34 11.12
N LYS A 38 3.02 -21.79 11.80
CA LYS A 38 1.80 -22.52 12.17
C LYS A 38 0.66 -22.45 11.14
N ALA A 39 0.89 -21.85 9.97
CA ALA A 39 -0.14 -21.59 8.96
C ALA A 39 -1.38 -20.83 9.49
N GLN A 40 -1.18 -19.92 10.44
CA GLN A 40 -2.21 -19.11 11.09
C GLN A 40 -2.55 -17.87 10.26
N TRP A 41 -3.23 -18.09 9.12
CA TRP A 41 -3.47 -17.05 8.11
C TRP A 41 -4.47 -15.98 8.56
N GLN A 42 -5.52 -16.37 9.28
CA GLN A 42 -6.53 -15.44 9.77
C GLN A 42 -5.92 -14.53 10.85
N GLU A 43 -5.14 -15.11 11.76
CA GLU A 43 -4.40 -14.40 12.80
C GLU A 43 -3.36 -13.46 12.19
N THR A 44 -2.78 -13.83 11.05
CA THR A 44 -1.86 -12.94 10.31
C THR A 44 -2.57 -11.71 9.77
N GLN A 45 -3.78 -11.86 9.21
CA GLN A 45 -4.59 -10.73 8.74
C GLN A 45 -5.01 -9.82 9.90
N ILE A 46 -5.47 -10.40 11.02
CA ILE A 46 -5.82 -9.65 12.25
C ILE A 46 -4.61 -8.87 12.77
N ALA A 47 -3.44 -9.51 12.86
CA ALA A 47 -2.21 -8.86 13.30
C ALA A 47 -1.78 -7.73 12.36
N SER A 48 -2.00 -7.88 11.05
CA SER A 48 -1.69 -6.85 10.06
C SER A 48 -2.57 -5.61 10.25
N ALA A 49 -3.88 -5.81 10.42
CA ALA A 49 -4.81 -4.72 10.69
C ALA A 49 -4.51 -4.03 12.03
N ALA A 50 -4.27 -4.80 13.09
CA ALA A 50 -3.92 -4.28 14.41
C ALA A 50 -2.64 -3.42 14.37
N ARG A 51 -1.60 -3.87 13.65
CA ARG A 51 -0.35 -3.11 13.50
C ARG A 51 -0.54 -1.78 12.77
N ILE A 52 -1.48 -1.70 11.82
CA ILE A 52 -1.79 -0.45 11.09
C ILE A 52 -2.53 0.55 11.99
N ASN A 53 -3.49 0.06 12.79
CA ASN A 53 -4.31 0.88 13.68
C ASN A 53 -3.55 1.36 14.92
N LEU A 54 -2.59 0.57 15.40
CA LEU A 54 -1.81 0.81 16.61
C LEU A 54 -1.23 2.24 16.70
N TYR A 55 -0.75 2.79 15.58
CA TYR A 55 -0.16 4.13 15.58
C TYR A 55 -1.18 5.20 16.02
N GLU A 56 -2.39 5.16 15.46
CA GLU A 56 -3.42 6.17 15.74
C GLU A 56 -3.97 6.01 17.17
N GLU A 57 -4.12 4.77 17.62
CA GLU A 57 -4.48 4.44 19.01
C GLU A 57 -3.45 5.02 20.00
N LYS A 58 -2.15 4.75 19.78
CA LYS A 58 -1.07 5.21 20.66
C LYS A 58 -0.85 6.72 20.62
N VAL A 59 -1.09 7.37 19.47
CA VAL A 59 -1.12 8.84 19.38
C VAL A 59 -2.25 9.39 20.26
N GLY A 60 -3.46 8.82 20.17
CA GLY A 60 -4.60 9.23 20.99
C GLY A 60 -4.34 9.05 22.49
N GLU A 61 -3.76 7.92 22.88
CA GLU A 61 -3.34 7.65 24.27
C GLU A 61 -2.34 8.70 24.77
N THR A 62 -1.29 8.98 23.98
CA THR A 62 -0.24 9.94 24.35
C THR A 62 -0.78 11.37 24.47
N VAL A 63 -1.62 11.79 23.53
CA VAL A 63 -2.31 13.09 23.59
C VAL A 63 -3.19 13.18 24.84
N GLY A 64 -3.95 12.11 25.14
CA GLY A 64 -4.76 12.04 26.35
C GLY A 64 -3.93 12.14 27.64
N CYS A 65 -2.78 11.45 27.70
CA CYS A 65 -1.85 11.52 28.83
C CYS A 65 -1.25 12.92 29.01
N LEU A 66 -0.92 13.61 27.91
CA LEU A 66 -0.43 15.00 27.96
C LEU A 66 -1.47 15.95 28.57
N HIS A 67 -2.73 15.88 28.14
CA HIS A 67 -3.83 16.67 28.72
C HIS A 67 -4.08 16.36 30.21
N GLN A 68 -3.84 15.12 30.64
CA GLN A 68 -3.99 14.75 32.06
C GLN A 68 -2.83 15.24 32.93
N SER A 69 -1.64 15.38 32.34
CA SER A 69 -0.40 15.64 33.08
C SER A 69 -0.04 17.13 33.14
N PHE A 70 -0.48 17.91 32.16
CA PHE A 70 -0.19 19.35 32.05
C PHE A 70 -1.49 20.15 31.99
N ALA A 71 -1.49 21.34 32.59
CA ALA A 71 -2.63 22.24 32.48
C ALA A 71 -2.81 22.70 31.02
N ASP A 72 -4.06 22.79 30.55
CA ASP A 72 -4.36 23.10 29.14
C ASP A 72 -3.79 24.46 28.70
N ASP A 73 -3.79 25.47 29.58
CA ASP A 73 -3.21 26.78 29.30
C ASP A 73 -1.69 26.73 29.08
N VAL A 74 -1.01 25.77 29.73
CA VAL A 74 0.40 25.49 29.51
C VAL A 74 0.56 24.69 28.22
N LEU A 75 -0.07 23.52 28.11
CA LEU A 75 0.13 22.62 26.98
C LEU A 75 -0.20 23.26 25.63
N MET A 76 -1.24 24.10 25.59
CA MET A 76 -1.76 24.73 24.38
C MET A 76 -1.09 26.07 24.02
N ASP A 77 -0.09 26.52 24.77
CA ASP A 77 0.70 27.70 24.38
C ASP A 77 1.72 27.34 23.27
N VAL A 78 1.28 27.47 22.02
CA VAL A 78 2.09 27.20 20.82
C VAL A 78 3.41 27.97 20.79
N THR A 79 3.50 29.14 21.43
CA THR A 79 4.71 29.98 21.39
C THR A 79 5.88 29.34 22.13
N CYS A 80 5.59 28.40 23.05
CA CYS A 80 6.57 27.68 23.84
C CYS A 80 6.99 26.33 23.22
N TRP A 81 6.31 25.85 22.17
CA TRP A 81 6.60 24.57 21.51
C TRP A 81 7.96 24.47 20.79
N PRO A 82 8.58 25.56 20.30
CA PRO A 82 9.97 25.50 19.84
C PRO A 82 10.96 25.02 20.93
N LEU A 83 10.66 25.28 22.22
CA LEU A 83 11.46 24.78 23.33
C LEU A 83 11.26 23.26 23.52
N VAL A 84 10.02 22.77 23.41
CA VAL A 84 9.70 21.34 23.46
C VAL A 84 10.40 20.61 22.31
N LYS A 85 10.30 21.11 21.08
CA LYS A 85 10.99 20.56 19.91
C LYS A 85 12.50 20.47 20.14
N SER A 86 13.11 21.53 20.67
CA SER A 86 14.55 21.58 20.95
C SER A 86 14.97 20.58 22.03
N ALA A 87 14.19 20.42 23.09
CA ALA A 87 14.41 19.38 24.10
C ALA A 87 14.28 17.98 23.48
N TYR A 88 13.26 17.75 22.65
CA TYR A 88 13.03 16.48 21.96
C TYR A 88 14.18 16.09 21.02
N ILE A 89 14.73 17.06 20.26
CA ILE A 89 15.91 16.84 19.39
C ILE A 89 17.08 16.27 20.18
N ASN A 90 17.33 16.77 21.39
CA ASN A 90 18.42 16.27 22.23
C ASN A 90 18.17 14.84 22.72
N LEU A 91 16.92 14.50 23.05
CA LEU A 91 16.56 13.16 23.53
C LEU A 91 16.73 12.08 22.44
N ILE A 92 16.40 12.40 21.19
CA ILE A 92 16.39 11.41 20.10
C ILE A 92 17.73 11.28 19.37
N ASP A 93 18.74 12.09 19.68
CA ASP A 93 20.01 12.15 18.93
C ASP A 93 20.82 10.83 18.91
N LEU A 94 20.63 9.99 19.94
CA LEU A 94 21.31 8.69 20.04
C LEU A 94 20.48 7.51 19.51
N ARG A 95 19.26 7.76 19.04
CA ARG A 95 18.36 6.70 18.56
C ARG A 95 18.74 6.21 17.17
N PHE A 96 18.28 5.00 16.85
CA PHE A 96 18.42 4.41 15.51
C PHE A 96 17.16 4.53 14.65
N ASP A 97 16.06 4.99 15.25
CA ASP A 97 14.78 5.27 14.62
C ASP A 97 14.36 6.74 14.84
N ASP A 98 15.35 7.65 14.85
CA ASP A 98 15.18 9.07 15.10
C ASP A 98 14.28 9.74 14.06
N GLU A 99 14.35 9.32 12.79
CA GLU A 99 13.48 9.78 11.71
C GLU A 99 12.00 9.44 11.94
N LEU A 100 11.73 8.27 12.53
CA LEU A 100 10.38 7.85 12.90
C LEU A 100 9.88 8.66 14.10
N SER A 101 10.78 8.94 15.05
CA SER A 101 10.50 9.72 16.24
C SER A 101 10.12 11.17 15.93
N GLU A 102 10.73 11.80 14.92
CA GLU A 102 10.30 13.12 14.42
C GLU A 102 8.84 13.09 13.89
N THR A 103 8.47 12.02 13.20
CA THR A 103 7.11 11.85 12.67
C THR A 103 6.09 11.62 13.78
N TRP A 104 6.49 10.88 14.80
CA TRP A 104 5.71 10.70 16.01
C TRP A 104 5.40 12.03 16.68
N TYR A 105 6.44 12.83 16.94
CA TYR A 105 6.29 14.17 17.49
C TYR A 105 5.32 15.03 16.64
N ASN A 106 5.47 15.03 15.32
CA ASN A 106 4.57 15.76 14.43
C ASN A 106 3.12 15.30 14.58
N SER A 107 2.90 14.00 14.78
CA SER A 107 1.56 13.43 14.96
C SER A 107 0.93 13.86 16.29
N ILE A 108 1.72 13.90 17.37
CA ILE A 108 1.26 14.41 18.68
C ILE A 108 0.95 15.91 18.58
N PHE A 109 1.84 16.70 17.99
CA PHE A 109 1.62 18.14 17.78
C PHE A 109 0.34 18.40 16.98
N CYS A 110 0.15 17.70 15.86
CA CYS A 110 -1.08 17.81 15.06
C CYS A 110 -2.33 17.35 15.81
N GLY A 111 -2.21 16.35 16.70
CA GLY A 111 -3.30 15.89 17.56
C GLY A 111 -3.74 16.92 18.60
N LEU A 112 -2.81 17.76 19.07
CA LEU A 112 -3.10 18.84 20.03
C LEU A 112 -3.65 20.09 19.33
N PHE A 113 -3.05 20.51 18.22
CA PHE A 113 -3.33 21.80 17.56
C PHE A 113 -4.21 21.71 16.31
N SER A 114 -4.91 20.61 16.10
CA SER A 114 -5.88 20.42 14.99
C SER A 114 -5.34 20.81 13.61
N HIS A 115 -4.06 20.54 13.33
CA HIS A 115 -3.39 20.80 12.04
C HIS A 115 -3.39 22.28 11.53
N ASP A 116 -3.82 23.24 12.34
CA ASP A 116 -3.96 24.65 11.93
C ASP A 116 -2.67 25.47 12.06
N LEU A 117 -1.73 25.07 12.93
CA LEU A 117 -0.53 25.83 13.30
C LEU A 117 0.78 25.19 12.81
N ILE A 118 0.84 24.84 11.52
CA ILE A 118 2.04 24.24 10.92
C ILE A 118 3.13 25.30 10.75
N SER A 119 4.23 25.16 11.50
CA SER A 119 5.44 25.96 11.31
C SER A 119 6.69 25.10 11.51
N ASP A 120 7.76 25.41 10.79
CA ASP A 120 9.04 24.71 10.94
C ASP A 120 9.66 24.93 12.34
N GLY A 121 9.29 26.02 13.02
CA GLY A 121 9.69 26.26 14.41
C GLY A 121 9.12 25.25 15.40
N CYS A 122 7.87 24.81 15.17
CA CYS A 122 7.17 23.91 16.10
C CYS A 122 7.18 22.45 15.64
N MET A 123 7.31 22.16 14.35
CA MET A 123 7.22 20.82 13.76
C MET A 123 8.46 20.43 12.95
N PHE A 124 8.68 19.13 12.75
CA PHE A 124 9.71 18.58 11.87
C PHE A 124 9.25 18.50 10.42
N ILE A 125 9.08 19.65 9.76
CA ILE A 125 8.74 19.72 8.32
C ILE A 125 9.91 19.14 7.51
N HIS A 126 11.11 19.63 7.78
CA HIS A 126 12.36 19.02 7.32
C HIS A 126 12.94 18.12 8.41
N THR A 127 13.61 17.05 7.98
CA THR A 127 14.36 16.20 8.92
C THR A 127 15.54 16.98 9.49
N THR A 128 15.75 16.87 10.79
CA THR A 128 16.94 17.39 11.47
C THR A 128 18.12 16.42 11.40
N ARG A 129 17.92 15.25 10.80
CA ARG A 129 18.86 14.13 10.81
C ARG A 129 19.55 13.97 9.46
N PRO A 130 20.88 14.14 9.39
CA PRO A 130 21.64 13.82 8.18
C PRO A 130 21.70 12.31 7.96
N SER A 131 21.97 11.88 6.73
CA SER A 131 22.13 10.48 6.31
C SER A 131 23.39 9.78 6.88
N LEU A 132 23.86 10.17 8.06
CA LEU A 132 25.17 9.77 8.59
C LEU A 132 25.15 8.34 9.13
N HIS A 133 26.03 7.54 8.53
CA HIS A 133 26.34 6.17 8.88
C HIS A 133 27.22 6.15 10.15
N ARG A 134 26.59 6.08 11.33
CA ARG A 134 27.30 5.61 12.53
C ARG A 134 27.70 4.15 12.29
N ALA A 135 28.85 3.71 12.80
CA ALA A 135 29.26 2.31 12.72
C ALA A 135 28.20 1.46 13.45
N ARG A 136 27.49 0.62 12.70
CA ARG A 136 26.33 -0.17 13.15
C ARG A 136 26.61 -1.65 12.97
N ALA A 137 25.93 -2.50 13.74
CA ALA A 137 25.92 -3.93 13.48
C ALA A 137 25.37 -4.15 12.06
N ALA A 138 26.02 -5.02 11.28
CA ALA A 138 25.59 -5.28 9.92
C ALA A 138 24.16 -5.86 9.95
N GLN A 139 23.21 -5.14 9.34
CA GLN A 139 21.85 -5.65 9.16
C GLN A 139 21.76 -6.65 8.00
N THR A 140 22.87 -6.87 7.27
CA THR A 140 22.97 -7.80 6.15
C THR A 140 23.98 -8.91 6.42
N ARG A 141 23.76 -10.06 5.78
CA ARG A 141 24.67 -11.20 5.73
C ARG A 141 25.22 -11.35 4.31
N ILE A 142 26.52 -11.59 4.20
CA ILE A 142 27.19 -11.75 2.91
C ILE A 142 27.60 -13.21 2.74
N TYR A 143 27.21 -13.81 1.62
CA TYR A 143 27.54 -15.17 1.24
C TYR A 143 28.35 -15.15 -0.05
N LYS A 144 29.44 -15.89 -0.09
CA LYS A 144 30.29 -16.05 -1.27
C LYS A 144 30.25 -17.51 -1.72
N PRO A 145 30.01 -17.79 -3.00
CA PRO A 145 29.86 -19.16 -3.47
C PRO A 145 31.20 -19.89 -3.60
N HIS A 146 32.32 -19.18 -3.79
CA HIS A 146 33.64 -19.79 -4.00
C HIS A 146 33.62 -20.91 -5.07
N GLY A 147 32.84 -20.72 -6.13
CA GLY A 147 32.63 -21.69 -7.21
C GLY A 147 31.60 -22.79 -6.93
N GLN A 148 30.95 -22.82 -5.75
CA GLN A 148 29.92 -23.79 -5.36
C GLN A 148 28.60 -23.09 -4.98
N LEU A 149 27.75 -22.83 -5.99
CA LEU A 149 26.45 -22.19 -5.80
C LEU A 149 25.53 -23.00 -4.88
N SER A 150 25.50 -24.33 -5.01
CA SER A 150 24.70 -25.23 -4.16
C SER A 150 25.09 -25.13 -2.68
N GLY A 151 26.39 -25.10 -2.39
CA GLY A 151 26.91 -24.94 -1.03
C GLY A 151 26.57 -23.58 -0.42
N MET A 152 26.61 -22.51 -1.22
CA MET A 152 26.15 -21.18 -0.81
C MET A 152 24.66 -21.17 -0.46
N LEU A 153 23.82 -21.73 -1.33
CA LEU A 153 22.38 -21.81 -1.09
C LEU A 153 22.07 -22.62 0.17
N ALA A 154 22.70 -23.79 0.35
CA ALA A 154 22.56 -24.59 1.56
C ALA A 154 22.94 -23.82 2.82
N SER A 155 24.01 -23.02 2.76
CA SER A 155 24.46 -22.17 3.88
C SER A 155 23.44 -21.07 4.21
N ILE A 156 22.88 -20.42 3.17
CA ILE A 156 21.80 -19.43 3.33
C ILE A 156 20.62 -20.07 4.07
N PHE A 157 20.10 -21.21 3.62
CA PHE A 157 18.91 -21.79 4.24
C PHE A 157 19.18 -22.47 5.59
N ALA A 158 20.43 -22.81 5.90
CA ALA A 158 20.84 -23.18 7.26
C ALA A 158 20.77 -21.97 8.22
N ASP A 159 21.20 -20.80 7.75
CA ASP A 159 21.18 -19.54 8.50
C ASP A 159 19.77 -18.97 8.72
N TYR A 160 18.87 -19.16 7.75
CA TYR A 160 17.48 -18.72 7.78
C TYR A 160 16.49 -19.86 8.10
N ARG A 161 16.93 -20.86 8.87
CA ARG A 161 16.13 -22.05 9.19
C ARG A 161 14.88 -21.69 9.99
N PHE A 162 13.74 -22.23 9.56
CA PHE A 162 12.47 -22.21 10.28
C PHE A 162 12.40 -23.31 11.35
N SER A 163 11.50 -23.17 12.32
CA SER A 163 11.22 -24.21 13.31
C SER A 163 10.52 -25.42 12.67
N GLU A 164 9.70 -25.15 11.64
CA GLU A 164 9.07 -26.17 10.80
C GLU A 164 10.05 -26.71 9.76
N ASP A 165 9.90 -27.98 9.42
CA ASP A 165 10.72 -28.62 8.40
C ASP A 165 10.34 -28.16 6.99
N TYR A 166 11.33 -28.21 6.09
CA TYR A 166 11.10 -28.03 4.67
C TYR A 166 10.42 -29.28 4.09
N ALA A 167 9.48 -29.07 3.17
CA ALA A 167 8.79 -30.17 2.49
C ALA A 167 9.76 -31.05 1.68
N ASP A 168 10.68 -30.44 0.94
CA ASP A 168 11.79 -31.10 0.23
C ASP A 168 12.89 -30.08 -0.07
N LEU A 169 13.82 -29.89 0.88
CA LEU A 169 14.89 -28.89 0.75
C LEU A 169 15.83 -29.20 -0.42
N ASP A 170 16.18 -30.46 -0.65
CA ASP A 170 17.12 -30.84 -1.71
C ASP A 170 16.53 -30.59 -3.11
N ARG A 171 15.23 -30.86 -3.30
CA ARG A 171 14.53 -30.51 -4.55
C ARG A 171 14.49 -29.00 -4.73
N ASP A 172 14.17 -28.25 -3.70
CA ASP A 172 14.09 -26.79 -3.76
C ASP A 172 15.46 -26.19 -4.09
N LEU A 173 16.54 -26.63 -3.44
CA LEU A 173 17.91 -26.17 -3.72
C LEU A 173 18.32 -26.39 -5.18
N ARG A 174 18.05 -27.57 -5.75
CA ARG A 174 18.33 -27.86 -7.17
C ARG A 174 17.54 -26.94 -8.10
N ARG A 175 16.27 -26.66 -7.78
CA ARG A 175 15.44 -25.73 -8.56
C ARG A 175 15.98 -24.30 -8.50
N LEU A 176 16.37 -23.82 -7.32
CA LEU A 176 16.89 -22.46 -7.15
C LEU A 176 18.23 -22.28 -7.85
N GLU A 177 19.11 -23.28 -7.81
CA GLU A 177 20.38 -23.24 -8.56
C GLU A 177 20.14 -23.17 -10.08
N ALA A 178 19.17 -23.94 -10.59
CA ALA A 178 18.79 -23.88 -12.00
C ALA A 178 18.21 -22.49 -12.38
N GLN A 179 17.30 -21.95 -11.56
CA GLN A 179 16.72 -20.62 -11.77
C GLN A 179 17.78 -19.52 -11.72
N LEU A 180 18.74 -19.62 -10.79
CA LEU A 180 19.83 -18.65 -10.68
C LEU A 180 20.69 -18.62 -11.95
N ARG A 181 21.01 -19.80 -12.51
CA ARG A 181 21.78 -19.91 -13.76
C ARG A 181 20.98 -19.49 -15.00
N GLU A 182 19.67 -19.69 -15.00
CA GLU A 182 18.81 -19.25 -16.12
C GLU A 182 18.63 -17.72 -16.11
N ASN A 183 18.50 -17.12 -14.94
CA ASN A 183 18.17 -15.70 -14.79
C ASN A 183 19.39 -14.77 -14.78
N LEU A 184 20.60 -15.29 -14.52
CA LEU A 184 21.84 -14.52 -14.56
C LEU A 184 22.69 -14.88 -15.79
N PRO A 185 23.46 -13.94 -16.35
CA PRO A 185 24.43 -14.26 -17.37
C PRO A 185 25.45 -15.31 -16.89
N ASP A 186 25.82 -16.24 -17.76
CA ASP A 186 26.76 -17.34 -17.45
C ASP A 186 28.10 -16.87 -16.83
N TRP A 187 28.56 -15.68 -17.20
CA TRP A 187 29.80 -15.11 -16.68
C TRP A 187 29.68 -14.70 -15.21
N VAL A 188 28.52 -14.21 -14.78
CA VAL A 188 28.24 -13.79 -13.39
C VAL A 188 28.34 -14.99 -12.45
N CYS A 189 27.73 -16.11 -12.84
CA CYS A 189 27.78 -17.34 -12.05
C CYS A 189 29.20 -17.94 -11.90
N LYS A 190 30.16 -17.51 -12.74
CA LYS A 190 31.56 -17.94 -12.73
C LYS A 190 32.51 -16.88 -12.15
N ASP A 191 31.98 -15.70 -11.83
CA ASP A 191 32.76 -14.60 -11.29
C ASP A 191 33.26 -14.94 -9.87
N PRO A 192 34.58 -14.86 -9.59
CA PRO A 192 35.12 -15.15 -8.26
C PRO A 192 34.68 -14.15 -7.19
N ASP A 193 34.29 -12.94 -7.57
CA ASP A 193 33.83 -11.87 -6.68
C ASP A 193 32.31 -11.87 -6.49
N LEU A 194 31.59 -12.79 -7.15
CA LEU A 194 30.15 -12.99 -6.96
C LEU A 194 29.83 -13.11 -5.48
N SER A 195 28.94 -12.23 -5.02
CA SER A 195 28.53 -12.17 -3.62
C SER A 195 27.01 -12.00 -3.55
N VAL A 196 26.40 -12.66 -2.56
CA VAL A 196 24.99 -12.51 -2.23
C VAL A 196 24.89 -11.79 -0.89
N GLU A 197 24.26 -10.63 -0.89
CA GLU A 197 23.98 -9.86 0.33
C GLU A 197 22.49 -9.94 0.63
N LEU A 198 22.13 -10.55 1.77
CA LEU A 198 20.74 -10.70 2.22
C LEU A 198 20.49 -9.89 3.49
N PHE A 199 19.31 -9.30 3.61
CA PHE A 199 18.87 -8.70 4.86
C PHE A 199 18.69 -9.79 5.94
N SER A 200 19.10 -9.51 7.17
CA SER A 200 19.16 -10.49 8.23
C SER A 200 17.79 -10.96 8.73
N SER A 201 16.76 -10.13 8.60
CA SER A 201 15.39 -10.48 8.98
C SER A 201 14.59 -10.96 7.78
N VAL A 202 13.73 -11.94 8.02
CA VAL A 202 12.73 -12.40 7.03
C VAL A 202 11.56 -11.42 7.03
N LEU A 203 11.09 -11.04 5.83
CA LEU A 203 9.90 -10.21 5.68
C LEU A 203 8.67 -11.12 5.55
N TYR A 204 7.59 -10.83 6.27
CA TYR A 204 6.35 -11.61 6.22
C TYR A 204 5.20 -10.80 5.68
N ARG A 205 4.38 -11.41 4.81
CA ARG A 205 3.13 -10.82 4.32
C ARG A 205 2.16 -11.90 3.90
N ASN A 206 0.95 -11.85 4.45
CA ASN A 206 -0.09 -12.84 4.20
C ASN A 206 0.46 -14.27 4.43
N LYS A 207 0.45 -15.10 3.38
CA LYS A 207 0.96 -16.48 3.41
C LYS A 207 2.41 -16.64 2.95
N GLY A 208 3.10 -15.53 2.70
CA GLY A 208 4.47 -15.52 2.19
C GLY A 208 5.46 -15.03 3.24
N ALA A 209 6.61 -15.70 3.29
CA ALA A 209 7.83 -15.19 3.90
C ALA A 209 8.85 -14.88 2.80
N TYR A 210 9.69 -13.88 2.96
CA TYR A 210 10.55 -13.37 1.88
C TYR A 210 11.94 -13.05 2.44
N LEU A 211 12.96 -13.67 1.86
CA LEU A 211 14.32 -13.16 1.96
C LEU A 211 14.56 -12.13 0.87
N VAL A 212 15.17 -11.01 1.24
CA VAL A 212 15.37 -9.87 0.36
C VAL A 212 16.82 -9.47 0.40
N GLY A 213 17.38 -9.23 -0.77
CA GLY A 213 18.73 -8.73 -0.89
C GLY A 213 19.14 -8.45 -2.31
N ARG A 214 20.43 -8.65 -2.59
CA ARG A 214 21.01 -8.48 -3.91
C ARG A 214 22.10 -9.49 -4.18
N ILE A 215 22.30 -9.74 -5.46
CA ILE A 215 23.46 -10.43 -6.02
C ILE A 215 24.33 -9.35 -6.64
N TYR A 216 25.63 -9.37 -6.38
CA TYR A 216 26.53 -8.38 -6.96
C TYR A 216 27.91 -8.96 -7.25
N THR A 217 28.54 -8.40 -8.27
CA THR A 217 29.97 -8.56 -8.59
C THR A 217 30.66 -7.22 -8.35
N ALA A 218 31.91 -7.06 -8.81
CA ALA A 218 32.59 -5.77 -8.76
C ALA A 218 31.89 -4.70 -9.63
N ASP A 219 31.28 -5.11 -10.75
CA ASP A 219 30.78 -4.21 -11.79
C ASP A 219 29.25 -4.11 -11.85
N GLU A 220 28.53 -5.18 -11.50
CA GLU A 220 27.09 -5.27 -11.69
C GLU A 220 26.36 -5.76 -10.42
N GLN A 221 25.06 -5.44 -10.32
CA GLN A 221 24.19 -5.93 -9.26
C GLN A 221 22.79 -6.23 -9.77
N TRP A 222 22.14 -7.21 -9.14
CA TRP A 222 20.77 -7.63 -9.38
C TRP A 222 20.02 -7.70 -8.06
N PRO A 223 18.73 -7.33 -8.04
CA PRO A 223 17.90 -7.59 -6.87
C PRO A 223 17.77 -9.09 -6.64
N LEU A 224 17.48 -9.50 -5.41
CA LEU A 224 17.23 -10.90 -5.07
C LEU A 224 16.08 -10.98 -4.09
N VAL A 225 15.03 -11.70 -4.45
CA VAL A 225 13.96 -12.09 -3.53
C VAL A 225 13.71 -13.59 -3.61
N ILE A 226 13.67 -14.23 -2.44
CA ILE A 226 13.41 -15.66 -2.30
C ILE A 226 12.14 -15.83 -1.44
N PRO A 227 10.97 -16.05 -2.06
CA PRO A 227 9.74 -16.33 -1.34
C PRO A 227 9.67 -17.76 -0.80
N PHE A 228 9.11 -17.90 0.40
CA PHE A 228 8.75 -19.15 1.05
C PHE A 228 7.24 -19.21 1.22
N LEU A 229 6.69 -20.41 1.08
CA LEU A 229 5.30 -20.73 1.30
C LEU A 229 5.20 -21.85 2.33
N HIS A 230 4.17 -21.80 3.16
CA HIS A 230 3.81 -22.94 3.99
C HIS A 230 2.77 -23.78 3.24
N ARG A 231 3.09 -25.03 2.92
CA ARG A 231 2.13 -26.00 2.39
C ARG A 231 1.54 -26.78 3.56
N GLU A 232 0.30 -26.49 3.91
CA GLU A 232 -0.37 -27.10 5.06
C GLU A 232 -0.26 -28.63 5.03
N GLY A 233 0.31 -29.21 6.09
CA GLY A 233 0.56 -30.65 6.20
C GLY A 233 1.75 -31.21 5.43
N ARG A 234 2.50 -30.38 4.67
CA ARG A 234 3.74 -30.77 3.97
C ARG A 234 4.98 -30.03 4.46
N GLY A 235 4.82 -28.86 5.08
CA GLY A 235 5.93 -28.04 5.57
C GLY A 235 6.26 -26.85 4.67
N ILE A 236 7.42 -26.26 4.88
CA ILE A 236 7.84 -25.04 4.18
C ILE A 236 8.46 -25.37 2.82
N GLN A 237 8.09 -24.60 1.81
CA GLN A 237 8.60 -24.72 0.44
C GLN A 237 9.21 -23.39 -0.01
N ILE A 238 10.34 -23.44 -0.71
CA ILE A 238 10.97 -22.25 -1.30
C ILE A 238 10.43 -22.04 -2.71
N ASP A 239 9.40 -21.22 -2.91
CA ASP A 239 8.61 -21.21 -4.15
C ASP A 239 9.41 -20.76 -5.39
N ALA A 240 10.29 -19.76 -5.25
CA ALA A 240 11.04 -19.19 -6.37
C ALA A 240 12.35 -18.49 -5.96
N LEU A 241 13.16 -18.12 -6.95
CA LEU A 241 14.26 -17.17 -6.87
C LEU A 241 14.07 -16.08 -7.93
N ILE A 242 13.93 -14.83 -7.48
CA ILE A 242 13.51 -13.70 -8.33
C ILE A 242 14.64 -12.67 -8.37
N THR A 243 15.16 -12.42 -9.58
CA THR A 243 16.23 -11.43 -9.82
C THR A 243 15.85 -10.32 -10.79
N ASP A 244 14.63 -10.36 -11.34
CA ASP A 244 14.11 -9.30 -12.20
C ASP A 244 13.65 -8.09 -11.38
N GLU A 245 14.11 -6.89 -11.73
CA GLU A 245 13.77 -5.65 -11.01
C GLU A 245 12.28 -5.33 -11.07
N ALA A 246 11.61 -5.60 -12.19
CA ALA A 246 10.18 -5.32 -12.32
C ALA A 246 9.35 -6.27 -11.42
N GLU A 247 9.68 -7.56 -11.37
CA GLU A 247 9.03 -8.51 -10.46
C GLU A 247 9.27 -8.15 -8.99
N VAL A 248 10.51 -7.81 -8.62
CA VAL A 248 10.81 -7.36 -7.24
C VAL A 248 10.08 -6.05 -6.93
N SER A 249 9.98 -5.12 -7.88
CA SER A 249 9.19 -3.88 -7.72
C SER A 249 7.71 -4.17 -7.46
N ILE A 250 7.12 -5.21 -8.07
CA ILE A 250 5.73 -5.64 -7.83
C ILE A 250 5.59 -6.26 -6.42
N ILE A 251 6.59 -6.99 -5.93
CA ILE A 251 6.61 -7.51 -4.55
C ILE A 251 6.54 -6.37 -3.53
N PHE A 252 7.23 -5.25 -3.80
CA PHE A 252 7.20 -4.03 -2.99
C PHE A 252 6.19 -2.98 -3.52
N SER A 253 5.14 -3.41 -4.22
CA SER A 253 4.13 -2.50 -4.78
C SER A 253 3.30 -1.82 -3.69
N PHE A 254 2.94 -0.55 -3.93
CA PHE A 254 1.96 0.20 -3.13
C PHE A 254 0.56 -0.44 -3.14
N THR A 255 0.30 -1.37 -4.06
CA THR A 255 -1.00 -2.06 -4.13
C THR A 255 -1.12 -3.25 -3.17
N ARG A 256 -0.12 -3.45 -2.30
CA ARG A 256 -0.06 -4.61 -1.42
C ARG A 256 -0.04 -4.20 0.05
N SER A 257 -0.46 -5.14 0.89
CA SER A 257 -0.30 -5.08 2.33
C SER A 257 1.17 -4.91 2.72
N TYR A 258 1.40 -4.28 3.86
CA TYR A 258 2.74 -3.96 4.33
C TYR A 258 3.43 -5.21 4.87
N PHE A 259 4.75 -5.29 4.68
CA PHE A 259 5.55 -6.34 5.30
C PHE A 259 5.62 -6.17 6.82
N MET A 260 5.55 -7.29 7.53
CA MET A 260 5.99 -7.41 8.91
C MET A 260 7.46 -7.83 8.88
N VAL A 261 8.33 -6.95 9.35
CA VAL A 261 9.78 -7.18 9.37
C VAL A 261 10.38 -6.44 10.56
N ASP A 262 11.27 -7.13 11.29
CA ASP A 262 12.08 -6.51 12.32
C ASP A 262 13.23 -5.75 11.67
N VAL A 263 13.23 -4.42 11.87
CA VAL A 263 14.18 -3.49 11.30
C VAL A 263 14.69 -2.58 12.40
N PRO A 264 15.84 -2.91 13.02
CA PRO A 264 16.41 -2.11 14.10
C PRO A 264 16.80 -0.69 13.67
N VAL A 265 17.24 -0.52 12.42
CA VAL A 265 17.65 0.78 11.87
C VAL A 265 16.95 1.04 10.53
N PRO A 266 15.73 1.61 10.54
CA PRO A 266 14.87 1.74 9.36
C PRO A 266 15.53 2.50 8.20
N ALA A 267 16.12 3.68 8.44
CA ALA A 267 16.80 4.46 7.41
C ALA A 267 17.88 3.68 6.62
N GLU A 268 18.65 2.81 7.27
CA GLU A 268 19.68 2.02 6.60
C GLU A 268 19.07 0.90 5.76
N PHE A 269 18.01 0.26 6.24
CA PHE A 269 17.27 -0.73 5.46
C PHE A 269 16.60 -0.09 4.24
N ILE A 270 16.04 1.12 4.39
CA ILE A 270 15.49 1.87 3.25
C ILE A 270 16.60 2.25 2.26
N GLY A 271 17.78 2.65 2.74
CA GLY A 271 18.95 2.84 1.88
C GLY A 271 19.35 1.57 1.12
N PHE A 272 19.31 0.41 1.78
CA PHE A 272 19.53 -0.89 1.14
C PHE A 272 18.48 -1.20 0.08
N LEU A 273 17.19 -1.08 0.40
CA LEU A 273 16.09 -1.27 -0.56
C LEU A 273 16.18 -0.28 -1.73
N LYS A 274 16.63 0.96 -1.50
CA LYS A 274 16.79 1.97 -2.55
C LYS A 274 17.91 1.62 -3.53
N ARG A 275 18.96 0.91 -3.09
CA ARG A 275 20.01 0.35 -3.97
C ARG A 275 19.49 -0.80 -4.84
N ILE A 276 18.52 -1.55 -4.33
CA ILE A 276 17.87 -2.69 -5.00
C ILE A 276 16.74 -2.23 -5.94
N LEU A 277 16.01 -1.19 -5.54
CA LEU A 277 14.81 -0.65 -6.21
C LEU A 277 14.96 0.87 -6.43
N PRO A 278 15.86 1.30 -7.33
CA PRO A 278 16.16 2.71 -7.54
C PRO A 278 14.94 3.52 -8.01
N GLY A 279 14.00 2.90 -8.73
CA GLY A 279 12.79 3.55 -9.23
C GLY A 279 11.72 3.87 -8.16
N LYS A 280 11.79 3.29 -6.96
CA LYS A 280 10.78 3.50 -5.90
C LYS A 280 11.07 4.73 -5.06
N HIS A 281 10.04 5.47 -4.66
CA HIS A 281 10.21 6.60 -3.77
C HIS A 281 10.46 6.14 -2.33
N ILE A 282 11.24 6.92 -1.58
CA ILE A 282 11.56 6.63 -0.16
C ILE A 282 10.28 6.45 0.66
N ALA A 283 9.29 7.32 0.45
CA ALA A 283 7.96 7.24 1.06
C ALA A 283 7.28 5.88 0.84
N GLU A 284 7.36 5.33 -0.37
CA GLU A 284 6.77 4.02 -0.71
C GLU A 284 7.52 2.88 -0.02
N LEU A 285 8.85 2.98 0.10
CA LEU A 285 9.67 1.97 0.77
C LEU A 285 9.36 1.89 2.27
N TYR A 286 9.28 3.03 2.98
CA TYR A 286 8.87 3.06 4.39
C TYR A 286 7.46 2.51 4.60
N THR A 287 6.54 2.89 3.71
CA THR A 287 5.18 2.37 3.72
C THR A 287 5.17 0.85 3.55
N SER A 288 5.98 0.31 2.63
CA SER A 288 6.04 -1.12 2.35
C SER A 288 6.49 -1.98 3.54
N ILE A 289 7.18 -1.42 4.53
CA ILE A 289 7.65 -2.12 5.74
C ILE A 289 6.79 -1.83 6.99
N GLY A 290 5.69 -1.09 6.81
CA GLY A 290 4.69 -0.81 7.85
C GLY A 290 4.79 0.57 8.48
N PHE A 291 5.81 1.38 8.16
CA PHE A 291 5.94 2.75 8.67
C PHE A 291 5.19 3.76 7.79
N TYR A 292 3.90 3.52 7.54
CA TYR A 292 3.10 4.31 6.60
C TYR A 292 2.95 5.79 7.00
N LYS A 293 2.90 6.11 8.30
CA LYS A 293 2.88 7.51 8.78
C LYS A 293 4.19 8.23 8.49
N HIS A 294 5.33 7.55 8.60
CA HIS A 294 6.60 8.12 8.16
C HIS A 294 6.68 8.22 6.65
N GLY A 295 6.14 7.24 5.93
CA GLY A 295 5.91 7.33 4.48
C GLY A 295 5.13 8.59 4.08
N LYS A 296 4.11 8.97 4.86
CA LYS A 296 3.33 10.21 4.69
C LYS A 296 4.21 11.47 4.87
N SER A 297 5.06 11.51 5.89
CA SER A 297 6.00 12.61 6.12
C SER A 297 7.04 12.75 5.00
N GLU A 298 7.63 11.64 4.57
CA GLU A 298 8.57 11.60 3.43
C GLU A 298 7.89 11.99 2.11
N PHE A 299 6.65 11.58 1.91
CA PHE A 299 5.85 12.02 0.76
C PHE A 299 5.66 13.53 0.76
N TYR A 300 5.28 14.10 1.91
CA TYR A 300 5.07 15.54 2.03
C TYR A 300 6.36 16.32 1.77
N ARG A 301 7.49 15.87 2.33
CA ARG A 301 8.82 16.43 2.07
C ARG A 301 9.16 16.41 0.57
N ALA A 302 8.93 15.28 -0.10
CA ALA A 302 9.15 15.15 -1.54
C ALA A 302 8.24 16.07 -2.36
N LEU A 303 6.96 16.23 -1.97
CA LEU A 303 6.00 17.10 -2.65
C LEU A 303 6.39 18.58 -2.53
N ILE A 304 6.73 19.05 -1.32
CA ILE A 304 7.17 20.43 -1.11
C ILE A 304 8.45 20.71 -1.91
N ASN A 305 9.39 19.77 -1.90
CA ASN A 305 10.62 19.92 -2.66
C ASN A 305 10.38 19.93 -4.18
N HIS A 306 9.41 19.15 -4.69
CA HIS A 306 8.99 19.19 -6.09
C HIS A 306 8.41 20.55 -6.47
N LEU A 307 7.48 21.08 -5.67
CA LEU A 307 6.84 22.37 -5.90
C LEU A 307 7.82 23.54 -5.84
N ALA A 308 8.85 23.46 -5.00
CA ALA A 308 9.88 24.49 -4.88
C ALA A 308 10.84 24.52 -6.09
N ASN A 309 11.10 23.37 -6.71
CA ASN A 309 12.14 23.23 -7.74
C ASN A 309 11.59 23.07 -9.17
N THR A 310 10.28 23.10 -9.35
CA THR A 310 9.63 22.95 -10.66
C THR A 310 8.57 24.02 -10.89
N ASP A 311 8.28 24.30 -12.15
CA ASP A 311 7.18 25.17 -12.58
C ASP A 311 5.86 24.39 -12.78
N ASP A 312 5.80 23.14 -12.31
CA ASP A 312 4.59 22.33 -12.38
C ASP A 312 3.42 23.02 -11.65
N GLN A 313 2.25 22.96 -12.27
CA GLN A 313 0.99 23.42 -11.69
C GLN A 313 0.02 22.25 -11.54
N PHE A 314 -0.80 22.31 -10.49
CA PHE A 314 -1.91 21.38 -10.29
C PHE A 314 -2.94 21.56 -11.40
N ILE A 315 -3.22 20.46 -12.10
CA ILE A 315 -4.21 20.37 -13.17
C ILE A 315 -5.24 19.28 -12.84
N MET A 316 -6.43 19.35 -13.44
CA MET A 316 -7.40 18.26 -13.35
C MET A 316 -6.80 16.98 -13.92
N ALA A 317 -7.03 15.85 -13.23
CA ALA A 317 -6.51 14.57 -13.70
C ALA A 317 -7.22 14.16 -15.00
N PRO A 318 -6.49 13.60 -15.98
CA PRO A 318 -7.09 13.14 -17.23
C PRO A 318 -8.02 11.95 -16.97
N GLY A 319 -9.19 11.96 -17.59
CA GLY A 319 -10.19 10.90 -17.45
C GLY A 319 -11.62 11.42 -17.36
N VAL A 320 -12.53 10.52 -16.99
CA VAL A 320 -13.94 10.85 -16.77
C VAL A 320 -14.08 11.51 -15.40
N ARG A 321 -14.78 12.65 -15.34
CA ARG A 321 -15.04 13.33 -14.05
C ARG A 321 -15.84 12.42 -13.12
N GLY A 322 -15.32 12.25 -11.90
CA GLY A 322 -15.95 11.42 -10.87
C GLY A 322 -17.29 12.00 -10.39
N MET A 323 -18.19 11.13 -9.94
CA MET A 323 -19.50 11.54 -9.39
C MET A 323 -19.43 11.94 -7.91
N VAL A 324 -18.44 11.40 -7.18
CA VAL A 324 -18.23 11.61 -5.74
C VAL A 324 -16.94 12.38 -5.47
N MET A 325 -15.87 12.05 -6.18
CA MET A 325 -14.55 12.66 -6.01
C MET A 325 -14.25 13.70 -7.10
N SER A 326 -13.54 14.76 -6.73
CA SER A 326 -12.79 15.60 -7.67
C SER A 326 -11.31 15.23 -7.60
N VAL A 327 -10.66 15.04 -8.74
CA VAL A 327 -9.31 14.48 -8.83
C VAL A 327 -8.40 15.38 -9.65
N PHE A 328 -7.28 15.77 -9.06
CA PHE A 328 -6.27 16.62 -9.69
C PHE A 328 -4.87 16.02 -9.50
N THR A 329 -3.87 16.49 -10.26
CA THR A 329 -2.52 15.94 -10.30
C THR A 329 -1.50 17.03 -10.60
N LEU A 330 -0.23 16.76 -10.27
CA LEU A 330 0.90 17.47 -10.87
C LEU A 330 1.44 16.64 -12.04
N PRO A 331 1.71 17.21 -13.22
CA PRO A 331 2.22 16.45 -14.37
C PRO A 331 3.51 15.66 -14.07
N GLY A 332 4.51 16.29 -13.45
CA GLY A 332 5.81 15.70 -13.12
C GLY A 332 5.83 14.88 -11.83
N PHE A 333 4.75 14.86 -11.06
CA PHE A 333 4.65 14.10 -9.81
C PHE A 333 3.68 12.92 -10.00
N ASN A 334 4.13 11.69 -9.78
CA ASN A 334 3.36 10.47 -10.09
C ASN A 334 2.24 10.15 -9.07
N THR A 335 1.45 11.16 -8.71
CA THR A 335 0.44 11.10 -7.66
C THR A 335 -0.78 11.90 -8.05
N VAL A 336 -1.97 11.35 -7.79
CA VAL A 336 -3.24 12.07 -7.87
C VAL A 336 -3.70 12.47 -6.47
N PHE A 337 -4.42 13.58 -6.41
CA PHE A 337 -5.02 14.16 -5.23
C PHE A 337 -6.53 14.07 -5.39
N LYS A 338 -7.20 13.43 -4.44
CA LYS A 338 -8.63 13.15 -4.46
C LYS A 338 -9.30 13.88 -3.31
N ILE A 339 -10.27 14.73 -3.64
CA ILE A 339 -11.11 15.43 -2.64
C ILE A 339 -12.56 15.01 -2.82
N ILE A 340 -13.30 14.89 -1.71
CA ILE A 340 -14.73 14.60 -1.76
C ILE A 340 -15.49 15.88 -2.11
N LYS A 341 -16.39 15.80 -3.09
CA LYS A 341 -17.28 16.91 -3.48
C LYS A 341 -18.26 17.24 -2.36
N ASP A 342 -18.74 18.48 -2.33
CA ASP A 342 -19.75 18.91 -1.35
C ASP A 342 -21.14 18.35 -1.69
N ARG A 343 -21.41 18.12 -2.98
CA ARG A 343 -22.65 17.55 -3.49
C ARG A 343 -22.33 16.45 -4.50
N PHE A 344 -22.93 15.28 -4.29
CA PHE A 344 -22.77 14.14 -5.20
C PHE A 344 -23.80 14.17 -6.31
N SER A 345 -23.53 13.40 -7.38
CA SER A 345 -24.51 13.15 -8.43
C SER A 345 -25.82 12.59 -7.82
N PRO A 346 -27.02 12.98 -8.32
CA PRO A 346 -28.30 12.42 -7.84
C PRO A 346 -28.43 10.90 -7.96
N SER A 347 -27.60 10.28 -8.82
CA SER A 347 -27.52 8.83 -8.98
C SER A 347 -26.77 8.11 -7.85
N LYS A 348 -26.09 8.84 -6.95
CA LYS A 348 -25.31 8.27 -5.85
C LYS A 348 -26.03 8.50 -4.52
N ASN A 349 -26.45 7.42 -3.88
CA ASN A 349 -27.11 7.42 -2.58
C ASN A 349 -26.11 7.17 -1.43
N VAL A 350 -24.98 7.87 -1.43
CA VAL A 350 -23.95 7.77 -0.38
C VAL A 350 -23.72 9.13 0.25
N ASP A 351 -23.25 9.18 1.50
CA ASP A 351 -22.86 10.43 2.15
C ASP A 351 -21.33 10.52 2.33
N ARG A 352 -20.84 11.72 2.71
CA ARG A 352 -19.41 11.97 2.90
C ARG A 352 -18.77 11.04 3.94
N ALA A 353 -19.49 10.74 5.03
CA ALA A 353 -18.99 9.90 6.11
C ALA A 353 -18.78 8.45 5.63
N THR A 354 -19.73 7.92 4.85
CA THR A 354 -19.66 6.61 4.23
C THR A 354 -18.44 6.52 3.31
N VAL A 355 -18.20 7.53 2.46
CA VAL A 355 -17.02 7.55 1.57
C VAL A 355 -15.72 7.49 2.37
N ILE A 356 -15.61 8.27 3.45
CA ILE A 356 -14.44 8.23 4.35
C ILE A 356 -14.26 6.82 4.95
N GLU A 357 -15.33 6.19 5.42
CA GLU A 357 -15.31 4.84 5.99
C GLU A 357 -14.82 3.81 4.97
N LYS A 358 -15.29 3.88 3.71
CA LYS A 358 -14.84 2.99 2.64
C LYS A 358 -13.35 3.16 2.33
N TYR A 359 -12.84 4.39 2.28
CA TYR A 359 -11.40 4.63 2.11
C TYR A 359 -10.58 4.10 3.29
N ARG A 360 -11.08 4.22 4.52
CA ARG A 360 -10.44 3.64 5.71
C ARG A 360 -10.46 2.12 5.69
N LEU A 361 -11.54 1.51 5.18
CA LEU A 361 -11.64 0.07 4.99
C LEU A 361 -10.53 -0.46 4.06
N VAL A 362 -10.29 0.18 2.91
CA VAL A 362 -9.23 -0.24 1.96
C VAL A 362 -7.84 -0.28 2.60
N LYS A 363 -7.60 0.57 3.59
CA LYS A 363 -6.32 0.62 4.31
C LYS A 363 -6.11 -0.58 5.24
N SER A 364 -7.18 -1.12 5.83
CA SER A 364 -7.13 -2.20 6.82
C SER A 364 -7.31 -3.60 6.21
N VAL A 365 -7.88 -3.72 5.01
CA VAL A 365 -8.05 -5.00 4.30
C VAL A 365 -6.82 -5.37 3.48
N ASP A 366 -6.68 -6.67 3.17
CA ASP A 366 -5.63 -7.13 2.28
C ASP A 366 -5.89 -6.64 0.85
N ARG A 367 -5.03 -5.75 0.37
CA ARG A 367 -5.18 -5.15 -0.97
C ARG A 367 -4.86 -6.09 -2.12
N VAL A 368 -4.26 -7.26 -1.83
CA VAL A 368 -3.94 -8.35 -2.79
C VAL A 368 -3.20 -7.93 -4.08
N GLY A 369 -2.62 -6.73 -4.13
CA GLY A 369 -2.00 -6.19 -5.34
C GLY A 369 -2.98 -5.56 -6.33
N ARG A 370 -4.25 -5.38 -5.94
CA ARG A 370 -5.37 -4.95 -6.78
C ARG A 370 -6.11 -3.71 -6.29
N MET A 371 -5.83 -3.22 -5.09
CA MET A 371 -6.26 -1.89 -4.64
C MET A 371 -5.04 -1.03 -4.39
N ALA A 372 -5.12 0.24 -4.75
CA ALA A 372 -4.04 1.18 -4.51
C ALA A 372 -4.08 1.71 -3.07
N ASP A 373 -2.92 1.79 -2.42
CA ASP A 373 -2.83 2.39 -1.08
C ASP A 373 -3.12 3.89 -1.15
N THR A 374 -3.79 4.40 -0.12
CA THR A 374 -4.19 5.81 -0.04
C THR A 374 -3.65 6.44 1.22
N GLN A 375 -3.24 7.70 1.10
CA GLN A 375 -2.78 8.49 2.25
C GLN A 375 -3.73 9.65 2.48
N GLU A 376 -4.34 9.69 3.66
CA GLU A 376 -5.21 10.77 4.09
C GLU A 376 -4.38 11.94 4.63
N PHE A 377 -4.62 13.14 4.09
CA PHE A 377 -4.01 14.40 4.50
C PHE A 377 -5.08 15.41 4.92
N ALA A 378 -4.71 16.25 5.88
CA ALA A 378 -5.52 17.35 6.37
C ALA A 378 -4.72 18.65 6.26
N ASP A 379 -5.44 19.75 6.01
CA ASP A 379 -4.94 21.13 6.00
C ASP A 379 -3.66 21.35 5.17
N PHE A 380 -3.67 20.83 3.95
CA PHE A 380 -2.63 21.12 2.98
C PHE A 380 -2.67 22.60 2.57
N ARG A 381 -1.50 23.24 2.59
CA ARG A 381 -1.32 24.63 2.18
C ARG A 381 -0.37 24.67 1.01
N PHE A 382 -0.84 25.25 -0.10
CA PHE A 382 -0.09 25.37 -1.34
C PHE A 382 -0.15 26.81 -1.86
N PRO A 383 0.91 27.33 -2.50
CA PRO A 383 0.84 28.64 -3.12
C PRO A 383 -0.22 28.67 -4.24
N LEU A 384 -0.99 29.75 -4.31
CA LEU A 384 -2.02 29.97 -5.35
C LEU A 384 -1.45 29.86 -6.76
N SER A 385 -0.22 30.34 -6.96
CA SER A 385 0.50 30.29 -8.23
C SER A 385 0.81 28.87 -8.74
N LYS A 386 0.70 27.85 -7.87
CA LYS A 386 0.91 26.45 -8.22
C LYS A 386 -0.35 25.76 -8.72
N PHE A 387 -1.46 26.47 -8.93
CA PHE A 387 -2.66 25.91 -9.54
C PHE A 387 -2.88 26.48 -10.94
N ASP A 388 -3.25 25.60 -11.86
CA ASP A 388 -3.88 26.05 -13.11
C ASP A 388 -5.23 26.74 -12.77
N PRO A 389 -5.54 27.91 -13.35
CA PRO A 389 -6.76 28.64 -13.02
C PRO A 389 -8.06 27.86 -13.25
N ALA A 390 -8.13 27.01 -14.28
CA ALA A 390 -9.32 26.21 -14.55
C ALA A 390 -9.47 25.07 -13.54
N CYS A 391 -8.35 24.46 -13.14
CA CYS A 391 -8.32 23.48 -12.06
C CYS A 391 -8.85 24.07 -10.75
N LEU A 392 -8.30 25.21 -10.30
CA LEU A 392 -8.72 25.82 -9.05
C LEU A 392 -10.20 26.26 -9.08
N ALA A 393 -10.66 26.82 -10.19
CA ALA A 393 -12.06 27.20 -10.36
C ALA A 393 -13.01 25.99 -10.18
N GLU A 394 -12.68 24.84 -10.78
CA GLU A 394 -13.46 23.61 -10.62
C GLU A 394 -13.46 23.13 -9.16
N LEU A 395 -12.31 23.13 -8.49
CA LEU A 395 -12.21 22.70 -7.08
C LEU A 395 -13.05 23.59 -6.15
N LEU A 396 -13.03 24.91 -6.36
CA LEU A 396 -13.82 25.86 -5.58
C LEU A 396 -15.33 25.74 -5.87
N GLU A 397 -15.72 25.33 -7.07
CA GLU A 397 -17.12 25.09 -7.42
C GLU A 397 -17.68 23.83 -6.75
N VAL A 398 -16.93 22.71 -6.82
CA VAL A 398 -17.45 21.40 -6.42
C VAL A 398 -17.15 21.02 -4.97
N ALA A 399 -16.20 21.69 -4.32
CA ALA A 399 -15.70 21.33 -3.00
C ALA A 399 -15.30 22.57 -2.15
N ALA A 400 -16.11 23.63 -2.18
CA ALA A 400 -15.88 24.88 -1.44
C ALA A 400 -15.74 24.69 0.08
N SER A 401 -16.35 23.65 0.65
CA SER A 401 -16.18 23.31 2.08
C SER A 401 -14.77 22.81 2.40
N THR A 402 -14.09 22.22 1.41
CA THR A 402 -12.80 21.55 1.55
C THR A 402 -11.65 22.40 0.99
N VAL A 403 -11.89 23.18 -0.05
CA VAL A 403 -10.88 24.02 -0.72
C VAL A 403 -11.20 25.49 -0.52
N GLN A 404 -10.27 26.24 0.05
CA GLN A 404 -10.41 27.66 0.39
C GLN A 404 -9.19 28.44 -0.09
N VAL A 405 -9.39 29.71 -0.49
CA VAL A 405 -8.29 30.62 -0.84
C VAL A 405 -8.13 31.65 0.27
N GLU A 406 -6.94 31.70 0.85
CA GLU A 406 -6.54 32.60 1.94
C GLU A 406 -5.35 33.43 1.46
N GLY A 407 -5.61 34.63 0.95
CA GLY A 407 -4.56 35.48 0.39
C GLY A 407 -3.91 34.86 -0.85
N ASP A 408 -2.62 34.55 -0.75
CA ASP A 408 -1.81 33.90 -1.81
C ASP A 408 -1.69 32.38 -1.63
N THR A 409 -2.46 31.80 -0.70
CA THR A 409 -2.40 30.39 -0.35
C THR A 409 -3.74 29.70 -0.60
N VAL A 410 -3.70 28.48 -1.13
CA VAL A 410 -4.83 27.56 -1.24
C VAL A 410 -4.75 26.56 -0.10
N LEU A 411 -5.79 26.53 0.73
CA LEU A 411 -5.97 25.58 1.82
C LEU A 411 -6.87 24.45 1.35
N ILE A 412 -6.41 23.21 1.51
CA ILE A 412 -7.18 21.98 1.28
C ILE A 412 -7.34 21.27 2.61
N ARG A 413 -8.52 21.41 3.22
CA ARG A 413 -8.87 20.87 4.55
C ARG A 413 -8.74 19.34 4.60
N HIS A 414 -9.03 18.65 3.51
CA HIS A 414 -9.01 17.19 3.46
C HIS A 414 -8.73 16.68 2.05
N CYS A 415 -7.83 15.72 1.92
CA CYS A 415 -7.44 15.14 0.64
C CYS A 415 -6.86 13.75 0.82
N TRP A 416 -7.12 12.84 -0.13
CA TRP A 416 -6.35 11.62 -0.27
C TRP A 416 -5.34 11.75 -1.39
N THR A 417 -4.14 11.21 -1.16
CA THR A 417 -3.18 11.01 -2.23
C THR A 417 -3.09 9.53 -2.60
N GLU A 418 -2.90 9.27 -3.88
CA GLU A 418 -2.80 7.92 -4.43
C GLU A 418 -1.85 7.93 -5.63
N ARG A 419 -1.18 6.80 -5.89
CA ARG A 419 -0.29 6.68 -7.05
C ARG A 419 -1.07 6.93 -8.34
N ARG A 420 -0.54 7.79 -9.22
CA ARG A 420 -1.14 8.02 -10.54
C ARG A 420 -0.99 6.78 -11.42
N MET A 421 -2.09 6.36 -12.03
CA MET A 421 -2.18 5.27 -13.00
C MET A 421 -2.92 5.76 -14.23
N THR A 422 -2.77 5.07 -15.36
CA THR A 422 -3.54 5.37 -16.57
C THR A 422 -4.91 4.70 -16.45
N PRO A 423 -6.04 5.43 -16.49
CA PRO A 423 -7.36 4.81 -16.49
C PRO A 423 -7.49 3.74 -17.58
N LEU A 424 -8.04 2.57 -17.25
CA LEU A 424 -8.07 1.40 -18.13
C LEU A 424 -8.86 1.67 -19.41
N ASN A 425 -9.95 2.46 -19.33
CA ASN A 425 -10.69 2.88 -20.52
C ASN A 425 -9.79 3.68 -21.50
N LEU A 426 -8.98 4.62 -20.99
CA LEU A 426 -8.07 5.41 -21.82
C LEU A 426 -6.88 4.58 -22.34
N TYR A 427 -6.45 3.59 -21.55
CA TYR A 427 -5.41 2.66 -21.98
C TYR A 427 -5.87 1.82 -23.18
N LEU A 428 -7.10 1.29 -23.11
CA LEU A 428 -7.66 0.44 -24.17
C LEU A 428 -7.92 1.19 -25.48
N GLU A 429 -8.18 2.51 -25.44
CA GLU A 429 -8.33 3.34 -26.64
C GLU A 429 -7.06 3.40 -27.51
N ASN A 430 -5.89 3.25 -26.90
CA ASN A 430 -4.59 3.39 -27.56
C ASN A 430 -3.80 2.07 -27.64
N ALA A 431 -4.33 0.99 -27.07
CA ALA A 431 -3.66 -0.31 -27.00
C ALA A 431 -3.79 -1.09 -28.32
N ASN A 432 -2.76 -1.86 -28.67
CA ASN A 432 -2.85 -2.85 -29.75
C ASN A 432 -3.56 -4.14 -29.27
N ASP A 433 -3.89 -5.04 -30.20
CA ASP A 433 -4.64 -6.28 -29.89
C ASP A 433 -3.99 -7.14 -28.78
N ALA A 434 -2.67 -7.23 -28.75
CA ALA A 434 -1.96 -8.00 -27.72
C ALA A 434 -2.07 -7.31 -26.34
N GLN A 435 -1.88 -6.00 -26.29
CA GLN A 435 -2.03 -5.20 -25.08
C GLN A 435 -3.48 -5.20 -24.56
N VAL A 436 -4.47 -5.16 -25.46
CA VAL A 436 -5.89 -5.27 -25.09
C VAL A 436 -6.15 -6.62 -24.44
N ARG A 437 -5.65 -7.71 -25.03
CA ARG A 437 -5.79 -9.05 -24.44
C ARG A 437 -5.16 -9.14 -23.05
N GLU A 438 -3.92 -8.70 -22.89
CA GLU A 438 -3.22 -8.72 -21.60
C GLU A 438 -3.94 -7.87 -20.55
N ALA A 439 -4.41 -6.68 -20.92
CA ALA A 439 -5.12 -5.80 -20.01
C ALA A 439 -6.48 -6.36 -19.58
N LEU A 440 -7.25 -6.96 -20.50
CA LEU A 440 -8.54 -7.58 -20.17
C LEU A 440 -8.38 -8.87 -19.35
N GLU A 441 -7.33 -9.66 -19.62
CA GLU A 441 -6.96 -10.82 -18.81
C GLU A 441 -6.60 -10.40 -17.37
N ASP A 442 -5.78 -9.34 -17.22
CA ASP A 442 -5.40 -8.87 -15.90
C ASP A 442 -6.53 -8.13 -15.17
N TYR A 443 -7.46 -7.50 -15.91
CA TYR A 443 -8.68 -6.89 -15.36
C TYR A 443 -9.63 -7.93 -14.76
N GLY A 444 -9.94 -9.02 -15.47
CA GLY A 444 -10.76 -10.08 -14.88
C GLY A 444 -10.04 -10.79 -13.73
N LEU A 445 -8.73 -11.01 -13.84
CA LEU A 445 -7.93 -11.51 -12.71
C LEU A 445 -7.96 -10.55 -11.51
N ALA A 446 -7.98 -9.24 -11.73
CA ALA A 446 -8.12 -8.25 -10.66
C ALA A 446 -9.43 -8.40 -9.91
N ILE A 447 -10.56 -8.53 -10.63
CA ILE A 447 -11.88 -8.75 -10.03
C ILE A 447 -11.89 -10.03 -9.19
N LYS A 448 -11.38 -11.14 -9.74
CA LYS A 448 -11.31 -12.42 -9.03
C LYS A 448 -10.47 -12.34 -7.75
N GLN A 449 -9.33 -11.66 -7.82
CA GLN A 449 -8.44 -11.52 -6.67
C GLN A 449 -9.04 -10.62 -5.58
N LEU A 450 -9.74 -9.54 -5.94
CA LEU A 450 -10.51 -8.72 -5.01
C LEU A 450 -11.62 -9.54 -4.35
N ALA A 451 -12.39 -10.29 -5.15
CA ALA A 451 -13.44 -11.18 -4.64
C ALA A 451 -12.89 -12.22 -3.67
N ALA A 452 -11.75 -12.82 -4.01
CA ALA A 452 -11.04 -13.77 -3.16
C ALA A 452 -10.54 -13.17 -1.83
N ALA A 453 -10.31 -11.86 -1.80
CA ALA A 453 -10.00 -11.08 -0.60
C ALA A 453 -11.24 -10.61 0.18
N ASN A 454 -12.43 -11.15 -0.14
CA ASN A 454 -13.72 -10.73 0.41
C ASN A 454 -14.11 -9.28 0.05
N ILE A 455 -13.59 -8.71 -1.04
CA ILE A 455 -13.93 -7.37 -1.50
C ILE A 455 -14.72 -7.45 -2.81
N PHE A 456 -15.91 -6.86 -2.81
CA PHE A 456 -16.68 -6.63 -4.03
C PHE A 456 -16.51 -5.16 -4.46
N PRO A 457 -16.07 -4.89 -5.71
CA PRO A 457 -15.81 -3.53 -6.16
C PRO A 457 -17.04 -2.61 -6.25
N GLY A 458 -18.24 -3.17 -6.39
CA GLY A 458 -19.44 -2.39 -6.73
C GLY A 458 -19.41 -1.99 -8.22
N ASP A 459 -19.07 -0.74 -8.52
CA ASP A 459 -18.95 -0.22 -9.87
C ASP A 459 -17.69 -0.73 -10.58
N MET A 460 -17.85 -1.83 -11.33
CA MET A 460 -16.76 -2.50 -12.04
C MET A 460 -16.39 -1.85 -13.39
N LEU A 461 -16.93 -0.68 -13.74
CA LEU A 461 -16.62 -0.02 -15.02
C LEU A 461 -15.11 0.21 -15.23
N LEU A 462 -14.66 0.11 -16.48
CA LEU A 462 -13.24 0.23 -16.85
C LEU A 462 -12.60 1.55 -16.39
N LYS A 463 -13.39 2.64 -16.31
CA LYS A 463 -12.92 3.95 -15.83
C LYS A 463 -12.51 3.96 -14.33
N ASN A 464 -12.91 2.95 -13.55
CA ASN A 464 -12.61 2.84 -12.11
C ASN A 464 -11.36 1.98 -11.83
N PHE A 465 -10.75 1.46 -12.90
CA PHE A 465 -9.51 0.68 -12.86
C PHE A 465 -8.39 1.42 -13.58
N GLY A 466 -7.18 1.25 -13.08
CA GLY A 466 -5.97 1.85 -13.59
C GLY A 466 -4.93 0.83 -14.00
N VAL A 467 -4.17 1.14 -15.03
CA VAL A 467 -3.04 0.37 -15.52
C VAL A 467 -1.75 1.00 -15.00
N THR A 468 -0.96 0.20 -14.30
CA THR A 468 0.37 0.58 -13.82
C THR A 468 1.42 0.53 -14.93
N ARG A 469 2.62 1.06 -14.67
CA ARG A 469 3.76 0.97 -15.61
C ARG A 469 4.14 -0.45 -16.02
N HIS A 470 3.85 -1.44 -15.17
CA HIS A 470 4.14 -2.85 -15.43
C HIS A 470 2.93 -3.60 -16.03
N GLY A 471 1.91 -2.89 -16.55
CA GLY A 471 0.73 -3.49 -17.18
C GLY A 471 -0.27 -4.10 -16.20
N ARG A 472 -0.08 -3.93 -14.89
CA ARG A 472 -1.01 -4.43 -13.87
C ARG A 472 -2.25 -3.54 -13.76
N VAL A 473 -3.41 -4.15 -13.71
CA VAL A 473 -4.73 -3.54 -13.48
C VAL A 473 -5.02 -3.48 -11.98
N VAL A 474 -5.44 -2.30 -11.52
CA VAL A 474 -5.62 -1.94 -10.12
C VAL A 474 -6.89 -1.10 -9.98
N PHE A 475 -7.72 -1.44 -9.01
CA PHE A 475 -8.94 -0.72 -8.67
C PHE A 475 -8.63 0.50 -7.79
N TYR A 476 -9.31 1.62 -8.03
CA TYR A 476 -9.06 2.89 -7.31
C TYR A 476 -10.30 3.73 -6.95
N ASP A 477 -11.52 3.28 -7.28
CA ASP A 477 -12.75 4.00 -6.91
C ASP A 477 -13.47 3.26 -5.77
N TYR A 478 -13.45 3.82 -4.57
CA TYR A 478 -13.83 3.06 -3.38
C TYR A 478 -15.22 3.39 -2.83
N ASP A 479 -15.98 4.26 -3.49
CA ASP A 479 -17.27 4.75 -2.98
C ASP A 479 -18.36 3.66 -2.87
N GLU A 480 -18.31 2.63 -3.74
CA GLU A 480 -19.28 1.53 -3.77
C GLU A 480 -18.76 0.17 -3.28
N ILE A 481 -17.57 0.12 -2.67
CA ILE A 481 -17.03 -1.16 -2.21
C ILE A 481 -17.86 -1.72 -1.06
N CYS A 482 -18.01 -3.04 -1.04
CA CYS A 482 -18.56 -3.75 0.11
C CYS A 482 -17.84 -5.08 0.30
N PHE A 483 -18.10 -5.73 1.43
CA PHE A 483 -17.61 -7.08 1.59
C PHE A 483 -18.38 -8.01 0.67
N LEU A 484 -17.67 -8.95 0.03
CA LEU A 484 -18.30 -9.92 -0.86
C LEU A 484 -19.40 -10.69 -0.13
N THR A 485 -19.19 -10.97 1.15
CA THR A 485 -20.14 -11.69 2.03
C THR A 485 -21.43 -10.94 2.36
N GLU A 486 -21.48 -9.62 2.13
CA GLU A 486 -22.67 -8.76 2.30
C GLU A 486 -23.53 -8.71 1.03
N ALA A 487 -22.91 -8.85 -0.14
CA ALA A 487 -23.61 -8.83 -1.42
C ALA A 487 -24.53 -10.06 -1.60
N ASN A 488 -25.67 -9.88 -2.25
CA ASN A 488 -26.61 -10.95 -2.55
C ASN A 488 -26.59 -11.29 -4.05
N PHE A 489 -25.77 -12.26 -4.44
CA PHE A 489 -25.68 -12.69 -5.84
C PHE A 489 -26.88 -13.54 -6.24
N ARG A 490 -27.60 -13.12 -7.28
CA ARG A 490 -28.82 -13.75 -7.75
C ARG A 490 -28.72 -14.00 -9.25
N HIS A 491 -29.43 -15.03 -9.72
CA HIS A 491 -29.67 -15.21 -11.14
C HIS A 491 -30.87 -14.34 -11.56
N ILE A 492 -30.82 -13.78 -12.78
CA ILE A 492 -31.97 -13.06 -13.35
C ILE A 492 -33.12 -14.07 -13.52
N PRO A 493 -34.29 -13.84 -12.91
CA PRO A 493 -35.42 -14.74 -13.07
C PRO A 493 -35.85 -14.87 -14.53
N GLN A 494 -36.14 -16.10 -14.98
CA GLN A 494 -36.71 -16.32 -16.30
C GLN A 494 -38.06 -15.60 -16.44
N PRO A 495 -38.33 -14.92 -17.56
CA PRO A 495 -39.58 -14.21 -17.79
C PRO A 495 -40.75 -15.18 -17.66
N ARG A 496 -41.83 -14.78 -16.97
CA ARG A 496 -42.99 -15.64 -16.74
C ARG A 496 -43.94 -15.60 -17.93
N THR A 497 -43.99 -14.47 -18.63
CA THR A 497 -44.83 -14.24 -19.80
C THR A 497 -44.05 -13.47 -20.88
N PRO A 498 -44.51 -13.47 -22.14
CA PRO A 498 -43.88 -12.67 -23.21
C PRO A 498 -43.89 -11.15 -22.92
N GLU A 499 -44.87 -10.65 -22.18
CA GLU A 499 -44.94 -9.25 -21.78
C GLU A 499 -43.83 -8.87 -20.79
N ASP A 500 -43.44 -9.81 -19.90
CA ASP A 500 -42.31 -9.62 -18.98
C ASP A 500 -40.97 -9.44 -19.74
N GLU A 501 -40.82 -10.00 -20.95
CA GLU A 501 -39.62 -9.80 -21.81
C GLU A 501 -39.56 -8.39 -22.43
N MET A 502 -40.72 -7.76 -22.62
CA MET A 502 -40.86 -6.44 -23.24
C MET A 502 -40.96 -5.30 -22.21
N ALA A 503 -40.97 -5.62 -20.92
CA ALA A 503 -41.11 -4.65 -19.84
C ALA A 503 -39.88 -3.74 -19.75
N SER A 504 -40.13 -2.43 -19.61
CA SER A 504 -39.06 -1.43 -19.43
C SER A 504 -38.49 -1.40 -18.01
N GLU A 505 -39.22 -1.98 -17.05
CA GLU A 505 -38.81 -2.11 -15.66
C GLU A 505 -38.79 -3.59 -15.25
N PRO A 506 -37.85 -4.03 -14.41
CA PRO A 506 -37.81 -5.40 -13.90
C PRO A 506 -39.13 -5.77 -13.18
N TRP A 507 -39.74 -6.88 -13.56
CA TRP A 507 -40.97 -7.38 -12.94
C TRP A 507 -40.74 -8.08 -11.58
N TYR A 508 -39.47 -8.25 -11.19
CA TYR A 508 -39.05 -8.86 -9.94
C TYR A 508 -38.47 -7.81 -8.99
N SER A 509 -38.56 -8.07 -7.69
CA SER A 509 -38.02 -7.16 -6.67
C SER A 509 -36.49 -7.23 -6.62
N ILE A 510 -35.86 -6.05 -6.64
CA ILE A 510 -34.42 -5.85 -6.52
C ILE A 510 -34.14 -5.16 -5.18
N GLY A 511 -33.41 -5.84 -4.30
CA GLY A 511 -32.91 -5.26 -3.05
C GLY A 511 -31.66 -4.38 -3.28
N PRO A 512 -31.30 -3.52 -2.32
CA PRO A 512 -30.17 -2.60 -2.46
C PRO A 512 -28.79 -3.28 -2.55
N LEU A 513 -28.68 -4.55 -2.14
CA LEU A 513 -27.45 -5.35 -2.20
C LEU A 513 -27.56 -6.52 -3.20
N ASP A 514 -28.63 -6.57 -3.99
CA ASP A 514 -28.78 -7.60 -5.01
C ASP A 514 -27.85 -7.31 -6.18
N VAL A 515 -27.11 -8.33 -6.61
CA VAL A 515 -26.18 -8.27 -7.74
C VAL A 515 -26.53 -9.35 -8.74
N PHE A 516 -26.66 -8.98 -10.02
CA PHE A 516 -26.96 -9.86 -11.15
C PHE A 516 -25.77 -9.89 -12.12
N PRO A 517 -24.83 -10.84 -11.97
CA PRO A 517 -23.64 -10.89 -12.81
C PRO A 517 -23.89 -11.04 -14.31
N GLU A 518 -25.04 -11.57 -14.69
CA GLU A 518 -25.47 -11.70 -16.09
C GLU A 518 -25.66 -10.34 -16.78
N GLU A 519 -25.83 -9.26 -16.01
CA GLU A 519 -25.95 -7.90 -16.55
C GLU A 519 -24.59 -7.22 -16.80
N PHE A 520 -23.49 -7.73 -16.24
CA PHE A 520 -22.17 -7.11 -16.40
C PHE A 520 -21.72 -6.93 -17.86
N PRO A 521 -21.87 -7.90 -18.78
CA PRO A 521 -21.32 -7.79 -20.13
C PRO A 521 -21.75 -6.53 -20.92
N PRO A 522 -23.05 -6.18 -21.03
CA PRO A 522 -23.46 -4.95 -21.73
C PRO A 522 -23.07 -3.67 -20.99
N PHE A 523 -22.93 -3.69 -19.65
CA PHE A 523 -22.55 -2.51 -18.88
C PHE A 523 -21.04 -2.23 -18.92
N LEU A 524 -20.21 -3.27 -18.88
CA LEU A 524 -18.75 -3.14 -18.83
C LEU A 524 -18.15 -2.78 -20.20
N PHE A 525 -18.72 -3.30 -21.29
CA PHE A 525 -18.14 -3.20 -22.62
C PHE A 525 -19.14 -2.66 -23.63
N ALA A 526 -18.91 -1.43 -24.09
CA ALA A 526 -19.61 -0.89 -25.26
C ALA A 526 -19.13 -1.55 -26.57
N ASP A 527 -17.86 -1.96 -26.63
CA ASP A 527 -17.29 -2.64 -27.80
C ASP A 527 -17.58 -4.16 -27.77
N SER A 528 -18.26 -4.64 -28.81
CA SER A 528 -18.58 -6.05 -29.02
C SER A 528 -17.34 -6.97 -29.16
N ALA A 529 -16.20 -6.46 -29.61
CA ALA A 529 -14.96 -7.23 -29.72
C ALA A 529 -14.35 -7.47 -28.34
N GLN A 530 -14.24 -6.42 -27.53
CA GLN A 530 -13.79 -6.52 -26.14
C GLN A 530 -14.70 -7.42 -25.30
N ARG A 531 -16.03 -7.29 -25.48
CA ARG A 531 -17.02 -8.17 -24.81
C ARG A 531 -16.80 -9.65 -25.13
N ARG A 532 -16.62 -10.00 -26.41
CA ARG A 532 -16.36 -11.38 -26.84
C ARG A 532 -15.04 -11.91 -26.30
N LEU A 533 -14.00 -11.08 -26.28
CA LEU A 533 -12.70 -11.45 -25.73
C LEU A 533 -12.77 -11.69 -24.22
N PHE A 534 -13.44 -10.81 -23.47
CA PHE A 534 -13.60 -10.98 -22.03
C PHE A 534 -14.44 -12.21 -21.68
N ASP A 535 -15.49 -12.51 -22.45
CA ASP A 535 -16.29 -13.73 -22.29
C ASP A 535 -15.44 -15.00 -22.47
N GLN A 536 -14.51 -15.02 -23.43
CA GLN A 536 -13.58 -16.13 -23.63
C GLN A 536 -12.57 -16.29 -22.48
N LEU A 537 -12.14 -15.17 -21.88
CA LEU A 537 -11.13 -15.19 -20.82
C LEU A 537 -11.73 -15.46 -19.44
N HIS A 538 -12.92 -14.89 -19.18
CA HIS A 538 -13.49 -14.74 -17.84
C HIS A 538 -15.02 -14.86 -17.80
N GLY A 539 -15.63 -15.63 -18.71
CA GLY A 539 -17.09 -15.79 -18.77
C GLY A 539 -17.74 -16.29 -17.47
N GLU A 540 -16.99 -16.97 -16.60
CA GLU A 540 -17.46 -17.36 -15.26
C GLU A 540 -17.79 -16.17 -14.34
N LEU A 541 -17.24 -14.98 -14.57
CA LEU A 541 -17.59 -13.77 -13.81
C LEU A 541 -19.04 -13.35 -14.04
N TYR A 542 -19.68 -13.80 -15.12
CA TYR A 542 -21.08 -13.55 -15.43
C TYR A 542 -22.03 -14.56 -14.78
N ASN A 543 -21.52 -15.54 -14.03
CA ASN A 543 -22.33 -16.56 -13.39
C ASN A 543 -22.48 -16.29 -11.89
N ALA A 544 -23.71 -16.08 -11.41
CA ALA A 544 -23.99 -15.87 -9.99
C ALA A 544 -23.46 -17.00 -9.07
N ASP A 545 -23.39 -18.24 -9.55
CA ASP A 545 -22.94 -19.37 -8.74
C ASP A 545 -21.42 -19.39 -8.51
N TYR A 546 -20.64 -18.77 -9.41
CA TYR A 546 -19.21 -18.54 -9.20
C TYR A 546 -18.99 -17.69 -7.93
N TRP A 547 -19.73 -16.58 -7.84
CA TRP A 547 -19.67 -15.65 -6.72
C TRP A 547 -20.18 -16.27 -5.41
N LYS A 548 -21.29 -17.02 -5.46
CA LYS A 548 -21.79 -17.77 -4.29
C LYS A 548 -20.77 -18.82 -3.81
N GLY A 549 -20.07 -19.48 -4.72
CA GLY A 549 -19.00 -20.42 -4.39
C GLY A 549 -17.85 -19.75 -3.63
N LEU A 550 -17.44 -18.55 -4.08
CA LEU A 550 -16.45 -17.71 -3.38
C LEU A 550 -16.95 -17.30 -1.99
N GLN A 551 -18.20 -16.82 -1.87
CA GLN A 551 -18.79 -16.48 -0.57
C GLN A 551 -18.79 -17.67 0.40
N ALA A 552 -19.12 -18.87 -0.09
CA ALA A 552 -19.11 -20.08 0.73
C ALA A 552 -17.68 -20.44 1.21
N ALA A 553 -16.68 -20.33 0.32
CA ALA A 553 -15.29 -20.58 0.67
C ALA A 553 -14.75 -19.58 1.72
N ILE A 554 -15.10 -18.30 1.58
CA ILE A 554 -14.70 -17.25 2.53
C ILE A 554 -15.37 -17.47 3.89
N ARG A 555 -16.67 -17.79 3.92
CA ARG A 555 -17.40 -18.12 5.15
C ARG A 555 -16.87 -19.38 5.84
N ALA A 556 -16.30 -20.31 5.07
CA ALA A 556 -15.59 -21.48 5.60
C ALA A 556 -14.18 -21.15 6.14
N GLY A 557 -13.76 -19.88 6.08
CA GLY A 557 -12.48 -19.41 6.61
C GLY A 557 -11.28 -19.63 5.67
N LYS A 558 -11.51 -20.03 4.41
CA LYS A 558 -10.44 -20.27 3.44
C LYS A 558 -9.82 -18.96 2.98
N VAL A 559 -8.55 -18.74 3.30
CA VAL A 559 -7.75 -17.66 2.71
C VAL A 559 -7.19 -18.15 1.37
N ILE A 560 -7.46 -17.43 0.28
CA ILE A 560 -7.02 -17.80 -1.07
C ILE A 560 -5.59 -17.27 -1.33
N ASP A 561 -4.76 -18.04 -2.02
CA ASP A 561 -3.38 -17.66 -2.32
C ASP A 561 -3.33 -16.59 -3.43
N VAL A 562 -2.57 -15.52 -3.18
CA VAL A 562 -2.31 -14.47 -4.18
C VAL A 562 -0.81 -14.19 -4.26
N PHE A 563 -0.20 -14.54 -5.39
CA PHE A 563 1.24 -14.40 -5.58
C PHE A 563 1.63 -13.06 -6.21
N PRO A 564 2.69 -12.39 -5.72
CA PRO A 564 3.18 -11.13 -6.25
C PRO A 564 4.15 -11.24 -7.44
N TYR A 565 4.22 -12.40 -8.09
CA TYR A 565 5.14 -12.70 -9.19
C TYR A 565 4.54 -13.79 -10.08
N ARG A 566 5.07 -13.96 -11.29
CA ARG A 566 4.61 -15.02 -12.20
C ARG A 566 5.19 -16.36 -11.75
N ARG A 567 4.35 -17.39 -11.66
CA ARG A 567 4.81 -18.76 -11.36
C ARG A 567 5.07 -19.47 -12.68
N LYS A 568 6.32 -19.82 -12.97
CA LYS A 568 6.65 -20.70 -14.09
C LYS A 568 6.61 -22.15 -13.60
N GLY A 569 5.61 -22.93 -14.03
CA GLY A 569 5.63 -24.39 -13.92
C GLY A 569 5.13 -25.03 -12.61
N LEU A 570 4.28 -24.35 -11.83
CA LEU A 570 3.73 -24.87 -10.57
C LEU A 570 2.19 -25.00 -10.54
N ASP A 571 1.51 -24.80 -11.67
CA ASP A 571 0.04 -24.82 -11.73
C ASP A 571 -0.55 -26.24 -11.85
N ASN A 572 0.27 -27.28 -11.70
CA ASN A 572 -0.13 -28.69 -11.80
C ASN A 572 0.14 -29.53 -10.53
N GLU A 573 0.45 -28.94 -9.37
CA GLU A 573 0.61 -29.67 -8.09
C GLU A 573 -0.28 -29.15 -6.95
#